data_AF-A0A3D2G567-F1
#
_entry.id   AF-A0A3D2G567-F1
#
_cell.length_a   1.000
_cell.length_b   1.000
_cell.length_c   1.000
_cell.angle_alpha   90.00
_cell.angle_beta   90.00
_cell.angle_gamma   90.00
#
_symmetry.space_group_name_H-M   'P 1'
#
loop_
_entity.id
_entity.type
_entity.pdbx_description
1 polymer ?
#
loop_
_entity_poly.entity_id
_entity_poly.type
_entity_poly.pdbx_seq_one_letter_code
_entity_poly.pdbx_strand_id
1 'polypeptide(L)'
;MSSAEEKIGECVVCCHRCGGFLMESASTTSYMVCPECGARLVVCVKKGKVSVFDDNRSEEELAKKRHARLTGYAAKLNKLGK
;
A
#
# COMPACT_ATOMS: atom_id res chain seq x y z
N MET A 1 -1.64 -21.36 -26.92
CA MET A 1 -1.26 -20.11 -26.23
C MET A 1 -1.22 -20.43 -24.75
N SER A 2 -0.02 -20.60 -24.18
CA SER A 2 0.11 -20.95 -22.76
C SER A 2 -0.26 -19.74 -21.91
N SER A 3 -1.32 -19.87 -21.12
CA SER A 3 -1.64 -18.95 -20.04
C SER A 3 -0.50 -19.04 -19.04
N ALA A 4 0.43 -18.08 -19.08
CA ALA A 4 1.45 -17.97 -18.05
C ALA A 4 0.73 -17.55 -16.77
N GLU A 5 0.41 -18.53 -15.92
CA GLU A 5 0.04 -18.29 -14.54
C GLU A 5 1.17 -17.45 -13.92
N GLU A 6 0.91 -16.16 -13.73
CA GLU A 6 1.77 -15.22 -13.03
C GLU A 6 1.87 -15.75 -11.59
N LYS A 7 2.89 -16.57 -11.31
CA LYS A 7 3.21 -17.01 -9.96
C LYS A 7 3.37 -15.72 -9.15
N ILE A 8 2.44 -15.48 -8.22
CA ILE A 8 2.54 -14.43 -7.21
C ILE A 8 3.70 -14.88 -6.32
N GLY A 9 4.93 -14.66 -6.79
CA GLY A 9 6.13 -14.95 -6.04
C GLY A 9 6.12 -14.05 -4.81
N GLU A 10 6.48 -14.63 -3.68
CA GLU A 10 6.73 -13.90 -2.44
C GLU A 10 7.77 -12.81 -2.74
N CYS A 11 7.29 -11.57 -2.84
CA CYS A 11 8.12 -10.42 -3.15
C CYS A 11 8.67 -9.90 -1.82
N VAL A 12 9.95 -10.13 -1.59
CA VAL A 12 10.69 -9.51 -0.50
C VAL A 12 10.95 -8.05 -0.81
N VAL A 13 10.57 -7.16 0.11
CA VAL A 13 10.78 -5.72 -0.03
C VAL A 13 11.69 -5.24 1.09
N CYS A 14 12.63 -4.34 0.77
CA CYS A 14 13.53 -3.73 1.73
C CYS A 14 13.35 -2.21 1.77
N CYS A 15 13.68 -1.61 2.91
CA CYS A 15 13.73 -0.17 3.07
C CYS A 15 14.89 0.40 2.26
N HIS A 16 14.61 1.33 1.35
CA HIS A 16 15.66 1.99 0.58
C HIS A 16 16.58 2.88 1.43
N ARG A 17 16.12 3.29 2.62
CA ARG A 17 16.90 4.16 3.53
C ARG A 17 17.88 3.38 4.42
N CYS A 18 17.44 2.28 5.04
CA CYS A 18 18.24 1.54 6.02
C CYS A 18 18.55 0.09 5.64
N GLY A 19 17.96 -0.43 4.56
CA GLY A 19 18.08 -1.84 4.17
C GLY A 19 17.20 -2.81 4.97
N GLY A 20 16.51 -2.35 6.00
CA GLY A 20 15.64 -3.17 6.84
C GLY A 20 14.52 -3.87 6.08
N PHE A 21 14.15 -5.06 6.51
CA PHE A 21 13.16 -5.89 5.83
C PHE A 21 11.72 -5.34 6.01
N LEU A 22 11.01 -5.18 4.90
CA LEU A 22 9.68 -4.55 4.82
C LEU A 22 8.65 -5.52 4.26
N MET A 23 8.49 -6.70 4.88
CA MET A 23 7.40 -7.68 4.69
C MET A 23 7.07 -8.15 3.25
N GLU A 24 6.59 -9.38 3.12
CA GLU A 24 6.05 -9.90 1.86
C GLU A 24 4.72 -9.24 1.54
N SER A 25 4.63 -8.56 0.39
CA SER A 25 3.40 -7.89 -0.03
C SER A 25 2.76 -8.61 -1.23
N ALA A 26 1.57 -9.18 -0.98
CA ALA A 26 0.72 -9.74 -2.02
C ALA A 26 0.13 -8.62 -2.90
N SER A 27 0.77 -8.38 -4.04
CA SER A 27 0.22 -7.75 -5.25
C SER A 27 -0.67 -6.50 -5.03
N THR A 28 -0.34 -5.62 -4.07
CA THR A 28 -1.14 -4.42 -3.77
C THR A 28 -0.23 -3.27 -3.33
N THR A 29 -0.73 -2.03 -3.45
CA THR A 29 -0.08 -0.85 -2.88
C THR A 29 -0.30 -0.80 -1.35
N SER A 30 0.74 -0.99 -0.57
CA SER A 30 0.72 -0.93 0.90
C SER A 30 1.43 0.33 1.42
N TYR A 31 0.92 0.86 2.52
CA TYR A 31 1.52 1.96 3.26
C TYR A 31 2.08 1.39 4.55
N MET A 32 3.35 1.64 4.83
CA MET A 32 4.03 1.02 5.96
C MET A 32 5.08 1.95 6.58
N VAL A 33 5.41 1.66 7.82
CA VAL A 33 6.48 2.32 8.55
C VAL A 33 7.60 1.30 8.72
N CYS A 34 8.82 1.68 8.35
CA CYS A 34 9.97 0.81 8.55
C CYS A 34 10.18 0.57 10.06
N PRO A 35 10.21 -0.69 10.51
CA PRO A 35 10.38 -0.99 11.93
C PRO A 35 11.77 -0.62 12.45
N GLU A 36 12.78 -0.54 11.58
CA GLU A 36 14.15 -0.23 11.97
C GLU A 36 14.42 1.27 12.02
N CYS A 37 14.10 2.01 10.95
CA CYS A 37 14.42 3.44 10.86
C CYS A 37 13.22 4.38 11.06
N GLY A 38 12.00 3.85 11.24
CA GLY A 38 10.79 4.66 11.41
C GLY A 38 10.34 5.42 10.16
N ALA A 39 11.01 5.24 9.02
CA ALA A 39 10.66 5.92 7.78
C ALA A 39 9.30 5.45 7.26
N ARG A 40 8.47 6.41 6.82
CA ARG A 40 7.18 6.13 6.20
C ARG A 40 7.37 5.86 4.72
N LEU A 41 6.88 4.71 4.27
CA LEU A 41 7.16 4.19 2.94
C LEU A 41 5.87 3.69 2.29
N VAL A 42 5.83 3.82 0.98
CA VAL A 42 4.80 3.26 0.12
C VAL A 42 5.42 2.18 -0.74
N VAL A 43 4.90 0.96 -0.63
CA VAL A 43 5.32 -0.17 -1.43
C VAL A 43 4.23 -0.47 -2.45
N CYS A 44 4.61 -0.52 -3.72
CA CYS A 44 3.70 -0.80 -4.83
C CYS A 44 4.20 -2.02 -5.59
N VAL A 45 3.45 -3.11 -5.51
CA VAL A 45 3.68 -4.33 -6.30
C VAL A 45 2.69 -4.34 -7.47
N LYS A 46 3.19 -4.24 -8.70
CA LYS A 46 2.39 -4.33 -9.94
C LYS A 46 3.09 -5.21 -10.96
N LYS A 47 2.42 -6.26 -11.44
CA LYS A 47 2.93 -7.19 -12.48
C LYS A 47 4.34 -7.71 -12.17
N GLY A 48 4.56 -8.19 -10.94
CA GLY A 48 5.88 -8.64 -10.46
C GLY A 48 6.94 -7.55 -10.29
N LYS A 49 6.64 -6.27 -10.54
CA LYS A 49 7.54 -5.14 -10.27
C LYS A 49 7.23 -4.53 -8.91
N VAL A 50 8.25 -4.46 -8.06
CA VAL A 50 8.21 -3.79 -6.77
C VAL A 50 8.78 -2.38 -6.92
N SER A 51 8.07 -1.40 -6.40
CA SER A 51 8.54 -0.02 -6.28
C SER A 51 8.32 0.48 -4.86
N VAL A 52 9.34 1.12 -4.30
CA VAL A 52 9.34 1.63 -2.92
C VAL A 52 9.60 3.12 -2.99
N PHE A 53 8.75 3.90 -2.33
CA PHE A 53 8.85 5.36 -2.30
C PHE A 53 8.70 5.89 -0.88
N ASP A 54 9.25 7.07 -0.61
CA ASP A 54 8.98 7.78 0.64
C ASP A 54 7.56 8.34 0.66
N ASP A 55 6.87 8.16 1.79
CA ASP A 55 5.59 8.80 2.04
C ASP A 55 5.80 10.15 2.72
N ASN A 56 5.89 11.20 1.92
CA ASN A 56 6.06 12.58 2.38
C ASN A 56 4.72 13.29 2.68
N ARG A 57 3.59 12.58 2.62
CA ARG A 57 2.28 13.19 2.90
C ARG A 57 2.18 13.53 4.38
N SER A 58 1.59 14.69 4.68
CA SER A 58 1.36 15.05 6.07
C SER A 58 0.26 14.18 6.70
N GLU A 59 0.30 14.01 8.02
CA GLU A 59 -0.77 13.36 8.79
C GLU A 59 -2.14 13.99 8.52
N GLU A 60 -2.18 15.31 8.35
CA GLU A 60 -3.40 16.05 8.06
C GLU A 60 -3.99 15.68 6.70
N GLU A 61 -3.16 15.56 5.66
CA GLU A 61 -3.61 15.13 4.33
C GLU A 61 -4.08 13.68 4.33
N LEU A 62 -3.37 12.81 5.05
CA LEU A 62 -3.75 11.41 5.26
C LEU A 62 -5.11 11.31 5.98
N ALA A 63 -5.31 12.09 7.04
CA ALA A 63 -6.57 12.13 7.79
C ALA A 63 -7.72 12.64 6.92
N LYS A 64 -7.53 13.72 6.15
CA LYS A 64 -8.53 14.25 5.20
C LYS A 64 -8.94 13.21 4.16
N LYS A 65 -7.97 12.51 3.56
CA LYS A 65 -8.25 11.45 2.57
C LYS A 65 -8.98 10.25 3.19
N ARG A 66 -8.60 9.85 4.41
CA ARG A 66 -9.31 8.80 5.15
C ARG A 66 -10.75 9.20 5.45
N HIS A 67 -10.96 10.43 5.94
CA HIS A 67 -12.28 10.97 6.21
C HIS A 67 -13.15 10.98 4.95
N ALA A 68 -12.65 11.53 3.84
CA ALA A 68 -13.37 11.56 2.56
C ALA A 68 -13.78 10.15 2.07
N ARG A 69 -12.89 9.15 2.23
CA ARG A 69 -13.20 7.77 1.86
C ARG A 69 -14.28 7.16 2.76
N LEU A 70 -14.21 7.36 4.08
CA LEU A 70 -15.21 6.88 5.04
C LEU A 70 -16.58 7.53 4.79
N THR A 71 -16.62 8.84 4.55
CA THR A 71 -17.83 9.57 4.19
C THR A 71 -18.44 9.01 2.90
N GLY A 72 -17.61 8.74 1.89
CA GLY A 72 -18.06 8.13 0.64
C GLY A 72 -18.69 6.74 0.84
N TYR A 73 -18.10 5.90 1.69
CA TYR A 73 -18.68 4.59 2.03
C TYR A 73 -20.00 4.72 2.79
N ALA A 74 -20.05 5.58 3.80
CA ALA A 74 -21.28 5.83 4.56
C ALA A 74 -22.42 6.31 3.65
N ALA A 75 -22.13 7.23 2.72
CA ALA A 75 -23.12 7.70 1.75
C ALA A 75 -23.61 6.60 0.82
N LYS A 76 -22.76 5.65 0.43
CA LYS A 76 -23.14 4.50 -0.40
C LYS A 76 -24.00 3.50 0.37
N LEU A 77 -23.67 3.22 1.63
CA LEU A 77 -24.47 2.35 2.50
C LEU A 77 -25.87 2.92 2.73
N ASN A 78 -25.99 4.23 2.99
CA ASN A 78 -27.27 4.90 3.15
C ASN A 78 -28.15 4.88 1.88
N LYS A 79 -27.55 4.69 0.69
CA LYS A 79 -28.29 4.52 -0.58
C LYS A 79 -28.74 3.07 -0.83
N LEU A 80 -28.07 2.08 -0.23
CA LEU A 80 -28.39 0.67 -0.37
C LEU A 80 -29.42 0.20 0.68
N GLY A 81 -29.55 0.92 1.79
CA GLY A 81 -30.54 0.65 2.84
C GLY A 81 -31.88 1.37 2.68
N LYS A 82 -32.12 2.04 1.55
CA LYS A 82 -33.42 2.61 1.13
C LYS A 82 -33.95 1.81 -0.04
#